data_AF-A0A969GZM7-F1
#
_entry.id   AF-A0A969GZM7-F1
#
_cell.length_a   1.000
_cell.length_b   1.000
_cell.length_c   1.000
_cell.angle_alpha   90.00
_cell.angle_beta   90.00
_cell.angle_gamma   90.00
#
_symmetry.space_group_name_H-M   'P 1'
#
loop_
_entity.id
_entity.type
_entity.pdbx_description
1 polymer ?
#
loop_
_entity_poly.entity_id
_entity_poly.type
_entity_poly.pdbx_seq_one_letter_code
_entity_poly.pdbx_strand_id
1 'polypeptide(L)'
;MTTTVPLTSCLDTFRQQFPALANKAYFNYGGQGTLPQTAIDAIQHAHLHSQRSGPFSNETNAWMMEELEQTRRAIATELEVSPTTIALTEDVSVGCNIPLWGMDWREGDHL
;
A
#
# COMPACT_ATOMS: atom_id res chain seq x y z
N MET A 1 29.48 -19.41 -14.46
CA MET A 1 28.73 -20.37 -13.60
C MET A 1 27.48 -19.66 -13.11
N THR A 2 26.33 -19.93 -13.71
CA THR A 2 25.04 -19.41 -13.27
C THR A 2 24.48 -20.35 -12.23
N THR A 3 24.49 -19.92 -10.97
CA THR A 3 23.96 -20.70 -9.85
C THR A 3 22.43 -20.69 -9.93
N THR A 4 21.84 -21.80 -10.37
CA THR A 4 20.39 -21.96 -10.39
C THR A 4 19.91 -22.16 -8.95
N VAL A 5 19.35 -21.11 -8.34
CA VAL A 5 18.66 -21.25 -7.05
C VAL A 5 17.36 -22.04 -7.30
N PRO A 6 17.12 -23.16 -6.60
CA PRO A 6 15.88 -23.91 -6.76
C PRO A 6 14.69 -23.05 -6.32
N LEU A 7 13.62 -23.04 -7.11
CA LEU A 7 12.40 -22.26 -6.87
C LEU A 7 11.84 -22.44 -5.44
N THR A 8 11.95 -23.64 -4.87
CA THR A 8 11.53 -23.94 -3.49
C THR A 8 12.25 -23.09 -2.45
N SER A 9 13.58 -22.92 -2.59
CA SER A 9 14.38 -22.11 -1.66
C SER A 9 14.04 -20.62 -1.73
N CYS A 10 13.66 -20.14 -2.92
CA CYS A 10 13.23 -18.76 -3.13
C CYS A 10 11.87 -18.50 -2.45
N LEU A 11 10.92 -19.42 -2.63
CA LEU A 11 9.60 -19.34 -2.01
C LEU A 11 9.66 -19.39 -0.49
N ASP A 12 10.49 -20.27 0.07
CA ASP A 12 10.69 -20.36 1.53
C ASP A 12 11.25 -19.05 2.09
N THR A 13 12.24 -18.46 1.40
CA THR A 13 12.83 -17.17 1.78
C THR A 13 11.80 -16.03 1.70
N PHE A 14 10.95 -16.02 0.68
CA PHE A 14 9.88 -15.04 0.55
C PHE A 14 8.84 -15.17 1.67
N ARG A 15 8.43 -16.39 2.00
CA ARG A 15 7.46 -16.65 3.08
C ARG A 15 7.96 -16.21 4.45
N GLN A 16 9.28 -16.31 4.70
CA GLN A 16 9.88 -15.83 5.96
C GLN A 16 9.74 -14.32 6.16
N GLN A 17 9.46 -13.54 5.11
CA GLN A 17 9.20 -12.11 5.23
C GLN A 17 7.86 -11.81 5.93
N PHE A 18 7.00 -12.81 6.16
CA PHE A 18 5.66 -12.64 6.75
C PHE A 18 5.59 -13.31 8.13
N PRO A 19 5.84 -12.59 9.24
CA PRO A 19 5.95 -13.17 10.58
C PRO A 19 4.71 -13.94 11.03
N ALA A 20 3.52 -13.48 10.59
CA ALA A 20 2.25 -14.09 10.95
C ALA A 20 2.10 -15.54 10.46
N LEU A 21 2.92 -16.00 9.50
CA LEU A 21 2.87 -17.35 8.94
C LEU A 21 3.73 -18.37 9.72
N ALA A 22 4.54 -17.93 10.69
CA ALA A 22 5.50 -18.80 11.39
C ALA A 22 4.85 -19.96 12.15
N ASN A 23 3.60 -19.81 12.60
CA ASN A 23 2.92 -20.76 13.47
C ASN A 23 1.47 -21.05 13.07
N LYS A 24 1.06 -20.77 11.83
CA LYS A 24 -0.29 -21.04 11.35
C LYS A 24 -0.33 -21.25 9.83
N ALA A 25 -1.28 -22.06 9.38
CA ALA A 25 -1.69 -22.10 7.99
C ALA A 25 -2.78 -21.04 7.77
N TYR A 26 -2.42 -19.92 7.14
CA TYR A 26 -3.34 -18.80 6.92
C TYR A 26 -3.98 -18.90 5.53
N PHE A 27 -5.31 -18.77 5.46
CA PHE A 27 -6.09 -18.88 4.22
C PHE A 27 -7.08 -17.72 4.01
N ASN A 28 -7.06 -16.67 4.85
CA ASN A 28 -8.01 -15.54 4.80
C ASN A 28 -7.46 -14.32 4.05
N TYR A 29 -6.61 -14.52 3.03
CA TYR A 29 -5.97 -13.41 2.29
C TYR A 29 -6.97 -12.50 1.57
N GLY A 30 -8.14 -13.02 1.19
CA GLY A 30 -9.20 -12.21 0.57
C GLY A 30 -9.88 -11.23 1.53
N GLY A 31 -9.75 -11.45 2.84
CA GLY A 31 -10.18 -10.47 3.86
C GLY A 31 -9.06 -9.48 4.17
N GLN A 32 -7.91 -9.98 4.64
CA GLN A 32 -6.74 -9.15 4.91
C GLN A 32 -5.45 -9.96 4.74
N GLY A 33 -4.51 -9.46 3.94
CA GLY A 33 -3.19 -10.05 3.84
C GLY A 33 -2.39 -9.93 5.13
N THR A 34 -1.53 -10.90 5.41
CA THR A 34 -0.52 -10.75 6.47
C THR A 34 0.51 -9.72 6.04
N LEU A 35 0.86 -8.76 6.89
CA LEU A 35 1.89 -7.77 6.56
C LEU A 35 3.28 -8.42 6.50
N PRO A 36 4.10 -8.09 5.49
CA PRO A 36 5.52 -8.41 5.52
C PRO A 36 6.24 -7.53 6.55
N GLN A 37 7.38 -8.00 7.08
CA GLN A 37 8.18 -7.29 8.08
C GLN A 37 8.60 -5.90 7.59
N THR A 38 8.95 -5.77 6.31
CA THR A 38 9.35 -4.50 5.69
C THR A 38 8.25 -3.44 5.76
N ALA A 39 6.97 -3.82 5.62
CA ALA A 39 5.85 -2.90 5.76
C ALA A 39 5.63 -2.49 7.22
N ILE A 40 5.80 -3.42 8.17
CA ILE A 40 5.75 -3.13 9.61
C ILE A 40 6.86 -2.12 9.98
N ASP A 41 8.08 -2.35 9.51
CA ASP A 41 9.23 -1.48 9.76
C ASP A 41 9.01 -0.08 9.18
N ALA A 42 8.42 0.03 7.99
CA ALA A 42 8.11 1.32 7.36
C ALA A 42 7.08 2.13 8.18
N ILE A 43 6.03 1.48 8.67
CA ILE A 43 5.02 2.12 9.55
C ILE A 43 5.68 2.62 10.84
N GLN A 44 6.52 1.79 11.47
CA GLN A 44 7.26 2.19 12.68
C GLN A 44 8.19 3.36 12.41
N HIS A 45 8.91 3.32 11.28
CA HIS A 45 9.78 4.42 10.85
C HIS A 45 9.00 5.72 10.68
N ALA A 46 7.84 5.70 10.02
CA ALA A 46 7.00 6.87 9.82
C ALA A 46 6.57 7.53 11.13
N HIS A 47 6.11 6.72 12.11
CA HIS A 47 5.76 7.23 13.43
C HIS A 47 6.96 7.83 14.15
N LEU A 48 8.11 7.14 14.14
CA LEU A 48 9.32 7.64 14.79
C LEU A 48 9.87 8.91 14.11
N HIS A 49 9.82 9.00 12.79
CA HIS A 49 10.19 10.19 12.03
C HIS A 49 9.33 11.38 12.44
N SER A 50 8.00 11.21 12.42
CA SER A 50 7.05 12.24 12.85
C SER A 50 7.29 12.71 14.28
N GLN A 51 7.60 11.81 15.23
CA GLN A 51 7.93 12.20 16.60
C GLN A 51 9.25 12.97 16.72
N ARG A 52 10.28 12.59 15.95
CA ARG A 52 11.60 13.27 15.98
C ARG A 52 11.55 14.66 15.36
N SER A 53 10.93 14.80 14.18
CA SER A 53 10.83 16.05 13.43
C SER A 53 9.66 16.93 13.88
N GLY A 54 8.90 16.46 14.88
CA GLY A 54 7.70 17.10 15.40
C GLY A 54 6.44 16.66 14.65
N PRO A 55 5.37 16.25 15.34
CA PRO A 55 4.18 15.69 14.69
C PRO A 55 3.38 16.72 13.88
N PHE A 56 3.73 18.00 14.04
CA PHE A 56 3.19 19.11 13.27
C PHE A 56 4.31 20.12 13.02
N SER A 57 5.05 19.92 11.93
CA SER A 57 6.16 20.78 11.53
C SER A 57 6.24 20.88 10.01
N ASN A 58 6.88 21.93 9.50
CA ASN A 58 7.10 22.08 8.05
C ASN A 58 7.92 20.91 7.49
N GLU A 59 8.88 20.41 8.27
CA GLU A 59 9.71 19.27 7.88
C GLU A 59 8.88 17.99 7.75
N THR A 60 8.13 17.60 8.79
CA THR A 60 7.28 16.40 8.76
C THR A 60 6.21 16.51 7.68
N ASN A 61 5.63 17.71 7.47
CA ASN A 61 4.64 17.93 6.41
C ASN A 61 5.27 17.75 5.01
N ALA A 62 6.46 18.30 4.77
CA ALA A 62 7.16 18.14 3.50
C ALA A 62 7.51 16.67 3.23
N TRP A 63 8.04 15.97 4.23
CA TRP A 63 8.34 14.55 4.14
C TRP A 63 7.09 13.71 3.86
N MET A 64 5.98 13.97 4.56
CA MET A 64 4.71 13.25 4.34
C MET A 64 4.17 13.46 2.91
N MET A 65 4.29 14.67 2.35
CA MET A 65 3.89 14.94 0.97
C MET A 65 4.76 14.17 -0.03
N GLU A 66 6.06 14.01 0.25
CA GLU A 66 6.95 13.17 -0.56
C GLU A 66 6.53 11.69 -0.48
N GLU A 67 6.29 11.14 0.71
CA GLU A 67 5.82 9.75 0.89
C GLU A 67 4.49 9.49 0.17
N LEU A 68 3.56 10.45 0.18
CA LEU A 68 2.29 10.37 -0.56
C LEU A 68 2.52 10.29 -2.08
N GLU A 69 3.44 11.10 -2.61
CA GLU A 69 3.76 11.10 -4.03
C GLU A 69 4.53 9.84 -4.46
N GLN A 70 5.46 9.34 -3.63
CA GLN A 70 6.15 8.08 -3.88
C GLN A 70 5.17 6.90 -3.89
N THR A 71 4.25 6.86 -2.93
CA THR A 71 3.18 5.84 -2.88
C THR A 71 2.31 5.88 -4.13
N ARG A 72 1.90 7.08 -4.57
CA ARG A 72 1.13 7.28 -5.80
C ARG A 72 1.87 6.77 -7.04
N ARG A 73 3.17 7.06 -7.16
CA ARG A 73 4.03 6.61 -8.27
C ARG A 73 4.23 5.11 -8.29
N ALA A 74 4.44 4.49 -7.13
CA ALA A 74 4.60 3.05 -7.02
C ALA A 74 3.34 2.32 -7.54
N ILE A 75 2.15 2.74 -7.10
CA ILE A 75 0.87 2.19 -7.56
C ILE A 75 0.68 2.44 -9.07
N ALA A 76 0.96 3.65 -9.54
CA ALA A 76 0.81 4.00 -10.95
C ALA A 76 1.73 3.18 -11.86
N THR A 77 2.94 2.86 -11.38
CA THR A 77 3.92 2.03 -12.10
C THR A 77 3.42 0.60 -12.22
N GLU A 78 2.92 0.02 -11.13
CA GLU A 78 2.35 -1.34 -11.12
C GLU A 78 1.13 -1.47 -12.06
N LEU A 79 0.33 -0.41 -12.15
CA LEU A 79 -0.87 -0.36 -13.00
C LEU A 79 -0.60 0.15 -14.43
N GLU A 80 0.64 0.52 -14.77
CA GLU A 80 1.03 1.10 -16.06
C GLU A 80 0.21 2.36 -16.46
N VAL A 81 -0.09 3.22 -15.49
CA VAL A 81 -0.86 4.48 -15.71
C VAL A 81 -0.08 5.72 -15.26
N SER A 82 -0.59 6.90 -15.59
CA SER A 82 -0.05 8.16 -15.06
C SER A 82 -0.31 8.26 -13.55
N PRO A 83 0.64 8.73 -12.73
CA PRO A 83 0.39 9.02 -11.32
C PRO A 83 -0.77 9.99 -11.10
N THR A 84 -1.02 10.91 -12.05
CA THR A 84 -2.12 11.88 -11.97
C THR A 84 -3.51 11.27 -12.06
N THR A 85 -3.65 9.99 -12.46
CA THR A 85 -4.94 9.28 -12.49
C THR A 85 -5.20 8.44 -11.23
N ILE A 86 -4.28 8.45 -10.26
CA ILE A 86 -4.42 7.70 -9.00
C ILE A 86 -4.90 8.64 -7.90
N ALA A 87 -5.94 8.23 -7.16
CA ALA A 87 -6.34 8.82 -5.88
C ALA A 87 -6.07 7.82 -4.75
N LEU A 88 -5.45 8.27 -3.66
CA LEU A 88 -5.20 7.43 -2.48
C LEU A 88 -6.42 7.55 -1.56
N THR A 89 -7.01 6.41 -1.19
CA THR A 89 -8.19 6.30 -0.32
C THR A 89 -7.94 5.21 0.73
N GLU A 90 -8.76 5.18 1.77
CA GLU A 90 -8.65 4.24 2.89
C GLU A 90 -9.11 2.82 2.55
N ASP A 91 -10.07 2.66 1.63
CA ASP A 91 -10.61 1.37 1.22
C ASP A 91 -11.35 1.43 -0.14
N VAL A 92 -11.75 0.25 -0.63
CA VAL A 92 -12.45 0.07 -1.90
C VAL A 92 -13.81 0.77 -1.92
N SER A 93 -14.54 0.76 -0.80
CA SER A 93 -15.89 1.33 -0.72
C SER A 93 -15.84 2.86 -0.90
N VAL A 94 -14.86 3.52 -0.29
CA VAL A 94 -14.63 4.96 -0.49
C VAL A 94 -14.22 5.25 -1.93
N GLY A 95 -13.37 4.41 -2.53
CA GLY A 95 -13.01 4.50 -3.95
C GLY A 95 -14.23 4.44 -4.88
N CYS A 96 -15.25 3.63 -4.57
CA CYS A 96 -16.51 3.59 -5.32
C CYS A 96 -17.40 4.81 -5.05
N ASN A 97 -17.43 5.31 -3.80
CA ASN A 97 -18.26 6.44 -3.43
C ASN A 97 -17.84 7.73 -4.16
N ILE A 98 -16.54 7.98 -4.33
CA ILE A 98 -16.04 9.21 -4.97
C ILE A 98 -16.66 9.45 -6.36
N PRO A 99 -16.57 8.54 -7.35
CA PRO A 99 -17.18 8.76 -8.65
C PRO A 99 -18.71 8.73 -8.58
N LEU A 100 -19.32 7.83 -7.78
CA LEU A 100 -20.77 7.75 -7.66
C LEU A 100 -21.38 9.05 -7.13
N TRP A 101 -20.74 9.72 -6.18
CA TRP A 101 -21.21 11.00 -5.65
C TRP A 101 -20.65 12.22 -6.42
N GLY A 102 -19.62 12.03 -7.24
CA GLY A 102 -18.99 13.07 -8.04
C GLY A 102 -19.59 13.25 -9.45
N MET A 103 -20.43 12.32 -9.90
CA MET A 103 -21.12 12.42 -11.20
C MET A 103 -22.33 13.37 -11.14
N ASP A 104 -22.53 14.14 -12.21
CA ASP A 104 -23.72 14.96 -12.45
C ASP A 104 -24.89 14.09 -12.93
N TRP A 105 -25.43 13.27 -12.02
CA TRP A 105 -26.57 12.41 -12.31
C TRP A 105 -27.80 13.23 -12.72
N ARG A 106 -28.47 12.77 -13.77
CA ARG A 106 -29.69 13.38 -14.29
C ARG A 106 -30.87 12.42 -14.15
N GLU A 107 -32.06 13.00 -14.09
CA GLU A 107 -33.29 12.22 -14.11
C GLU A 107 -33.33 11.34 -15.37
N GLY A 108 -33.51 10.04 -15.18
CA GLY A 108 -33.49 9.04 -16.26
C GLY A 108 -32.16 8.30 -16.45
N ASP A 109 -31.07 8.74 -15.80
CA ASP A 109 -29.83 7.96 -15.78
C ASP A 109 -30.02 6.62 -15.04
N HIS A 110 -29.25 5.61 -15.44
CA HIS A 110 -29.28 4.26 -14.87
C HIS A 110 -27.86 3.65 -14.76
N LEU A 111 -27.68 2.77 -13.78
CA LEU A 111 -26.46 1.98 -13.52
C LEU A 111 -26.64 0.52 -13.94
#